data_AF-A0A087TH88-F1
#
_entry.id   AF-A0A087TH88-F1
#
_cell.length_a   1.000
_cell.length_b   1.000
_cell.length_c   1.000
_cell.angle_alpha   90.00
_cell.angle_beta   90.00
_cell.angle_gamma   90.00
#
_symmetry.space_group_name_H-M   'P 1'
#
loop_
_entity.id
_entity.type
_entity.pdbx_description
1 polymer ?
#
loop_
_entity_poly.entity_id
_entity_poly.type
_entity_poly.pdbx_seq_one_letter_code
_entity_poly.pdbx_strand_id
1 'polypeptide(L)' 'MMELSHSLILNEEALQQIPEPKRPIFIFEWLRFLDKVLVAAQKSDIKGCQKKLVEQLFKQINESPGPPTRK' A
#
# COMPACT_ATOMS: atom_id res chain seq x y z
N MET A 1 15.07 -0.67 10.06
CA MET A 1 14.53 0.50 9.33
C MET A 1 13.59 0.05 8.21
N MET A 2 12.55 -0.73 8.52
CA MET A 2 11.42 -1.08 7.61
C MET A 2 10.19 -1.46 8.45
N GLU A 3 9.95 -0.76 9.56
CA GLU A 3 8.77 -0.98 10.42
C GLU A 3 7.56 -0.18 9.92
N LEU A 4 7.77 0.78 9.01
CA LEU A 4 6.74 1.69 8.49
C LEU A 4 5.81 1.01 7.47
N SER A 5 6.26 -0.05 6.81
CA SER A 5 5.47 -0.87 5.88
C SER A 5 4.65 -1.97 6.57
N HIS A 6 4.79 -2.15 7.89
CA HIS A 6 4.01 -3.12 8.68
C HIS A 6 2.68 -2.54 9.22
N SER A 7 2.16 -1.50 8.58
CA SER A 7 0.85 -0.92 8.92
C SER A 7 -0.21 -1.39 7.93
N LEU A 8 -1.46 -1.50 8.40
CA LEU A 8 -2.63 -1.78 7.55
C LEU A 8 -2.86 -0.70 6.47
N ILE A 9 -2.21 0.46 6.59
CA ILE A 9 -2.35 1.61 5.71
C ILE A 9 -0.95 2.09 5.33
N LEU A 10 -0.79 2.45 4.06
CA LEU A 10 0.48 2.90 3.51
C LEU A 10 0.82 4.25 4.17
N ASN A 11 2.02 4.34 4.74
CA ASN A 11 2.46 5.61 5.30
C ASN A 11 2.95 6.52 4.16
N GLU A 12 2.13 7.48 3.75
CA GLU A 12 2.44 8.46 2.69
C GLU A 12 3.61 9.37 3.09
N GLU A 13 3.76 9.71 4.37
CA GLU A 13 4.90 10.51 4.87
C GLU A 13 6.22 9.73 4.78
N ALA A 14 6.16 8.41 5.05
CA ALA A 14 7.29 7.52 4.82
C ALA A 14 7.60 7.42 3.33
N LEU A 15 6.57 7.27 2.48
CA LEU A 15 6.72 7.19 1.03
C LEU A 15 7.35 8.47 0.43
N GLN A 16 7.00 9.65 0.95
CA GLN A 16 7.61 10.91 0.54
C GLN A 16 9.09 11.01 0.94
N GLN A 17 9.48 10.44 2.08
CA GLN A 17 10.88 10.37 2.52
C GLN A 17 11.68 9.30 1.75
N ILE A 18 11.01 8.33 1.12
CA ILE A 18 11.64 7.30 0.31
C ILE A 18 12.01 7.88 -1.07
N PRO A 19 13.26 7.68 -1.54
CA PRO A 19 13.68 8.12 -2.87
C PRO A 19 12.88 7.42 -3.97
N GLU A 20 12.56 8.13 -5.05
CA GLU A 20 11.75 7.66 -6.19
C GLU A 20 12.02 6.21 -6.65
N PRO A 21 13.27 5.77 -6.88
CA PRO A 21 13.54 4.39 -7.30
C PRO A 21 13.17 3.32 -6.26
N LYS A 22 13.07 3.69 -4.98
CA LYS A 22 12.71 2.78 -3.87
C LYS A 22 11.23 2.85 -3.51
N ARG A 23 10.47 3.85 -3.97
CA ARG A 23 9.01 3.96 -3.74
C ARG A 23 8.23 2.71 -4.20
N PRO A 24 8.41 2.18 -5.44
CA PRO A 24 7.69 0.98 -5.85
C PRO A 24 8.06 -0.25 -5.03
N ILE A 25 9.30 -0.33 -4.54
CA ILE A 25 9.77 -1.43 -3.67
C ILE A 25 9.03 -1.37 -2.32
N PHE A 26 8.93 -0.17 -1.74
CA PHE A 26 8.21 0.04 -0.48
C PHE A 26 6.72 -0.30 -0.59
N ILE A 27 6.07 0.13 -1.68
CA ILE A 27 4.66 -0.20 -1.96
C ILE A 27 4.50 -1.71 -2.13
N PHE A 28 5.40 -2.37 -2.86
CA PHE A 28 5.36 -3.82 -3.05
C PHE A 28 5.51 -4.59 -1.74
N GLU A 29 6.43 -4.18 -0.87
CA GLU A 29 6.57 -4.80 0.45
C GLU A 29 5.34 -4.59 1.33
N TRP A 30 4.74 -3.39 1.30
CA TRP A 30 3.47 -3.11 1.98
C TRP A 30 2.32 -3.98 1.44
N LEU A 31 2.20 -4.15 0.13
CA LEU A 31 1.21 -5.03 -0.49
C LEU A 31 1.39 -6.49 -0.05
N ARG A 32 2.64 -6.98 -0.04
CA ARG A 32 2.97 -8.34 0.40
C ARG A 32 2.68 -8.54 1.90
N PHE A 33 2.94 -7.51 2.71
CA PHE A 33 2.58 -7.52 4.12
C PHE A 33 1.06 -7.57 4.30
N LEU A 34 0.32 -6.71 3.57
CA LEU A 34 -1.14 -6.70 3.56
C LEU A 34 -1.73 -8.05 3.19
N ASP A 35 -1.22 -8.73 2.16
CA ASP A 35 -1.71 -10.06 1.78
C ASP A 35 -1.65 -11.05 2.96
N LYS A 36 -0.52 -11.06 3.69
CA LYS A 36 -0.35 -11.90 4.88
C LYS A 36 -1.18 -11.44 6.08
N VAL A 37 -1.18 -10.13 6.33
CA VAL A 37 -1.86 -9.54 7.50
C VAL A 37 -3.37 -9.55 7.31
N LEU A 38 -3.92 -9.36 6.12
CA LEU A 38 -5.36 -9.40 5.87
C LEU A 38 -5.94 -10.80 6.14
N VAL A 39 -5.16 -11.84 5.89
CA VAL A 39 -5.53 -13.23 6.22
C VAL A 39 -5.49 -13.47 7.73
N ALA A 40 -4.55 -12.85 8.45
CA ALA A 40 -4.35 -13.04 9.89
C ALA A 40 -5.10 -12.03 10.79
N ALA A 41 -5.43 -10.85 10.27
CA ALA A 41 -6.02 -9.74 11.02
C ALA A 41 -7.51 -9.97 11.24
N GLN A 42 -8.00 -9.47 12.38
CA GLN A 42 -9.42 -9.56 12.67
C GLN A 42 -10.21 -8.59 11.80
N LYS A 43 -11.44 -9.01 11.46
CA LYS A 43 -12.38 -8.18 10.69
C LYS A 43 -12.61 -6.80 11.32
N SER A 44 -12.52 -6.71 12.64
CA SER A 44 -12.68 -5.45 13.40
C SER A 44 -11.57 -4.44 13.09
N ASP A 45 -10.30 -4.87 13.07
CA ASP A 45 -9.15 -4.03 12.73
C ASP A 45 -9.21 -3.57 11.27
N ILE A 46 -9.59 -4.49 10.38
CA ILE A 46 -9.76 -4.17 8.96
C ILE A 46 -10.89 -3.13 8.81
N LYS A 47 -12.04 -3.29 9.48
CA LYS A 47 -13.19 -2.38 9.34
C LYS A 47 -12.84 -0.92 9.65
N GLY A 48 -11.99 -0.68 10.64
CA GLY A 48 -11.56 0.68 11.02
C GLY A 48 -10.68 1.36 9.98
N CYS A 49 -9.86 0.58 9.27
CA CYS A 49 -8.92 1.09 8.28
C CYS A 49 -9.34 0.83 6.82
N GLN A 50 -10.40 0.05 6.58
CA GLN A 50 -10.82 -0.46 5.27
C GLN A 50 -11.02 0.67 4.26
N LYS A 51 -11.72 1.74 4.65
CA LYS A 51 -11.99 2.85 3.74
C LYS A 51 -10.69 3.48 3.24
N LYS A 52 -9.77 3.79 4.15
CA LYS A 52 -8.48 4.41 3.84
C LYS A 52 -7.57 3.45 3.06
N LEU A 53 -7.56 2.17 3.42
CA LEU A 53 -6.85 1.11 2.70
C LEU A 53 -7.33 1.01 1.24
N VAL A 54 -8.65 0.97 1.03
CA VAL A 54 -9.24 0.89 -0.32
C VAL A 54 -8.90 2.13 -1.13
N GLU A 55 -9.01 3.33 -0.56
CA GLU A 55 -8.63 4.57 -1.23
C GLU A 55 -7.16 4.57 -1.66
N GLN A 56 -6.24 4.09 -0.81
CA GLN A 56 -4.81 4.02 -1.15
C GLN A 56 -4.50 2.97 -2.23
N LEU A 57 -5.11 1.79 -2.17
CA LEU A 57 -4.99 0.78 -3.21
C LEU A 57 -5.54 1.30 -4.55
N PHE A 58 -6.70 1.94 -4.53
CA PHE A 58 -7.31 2.53 -5.72
C PHE A 58 -6.44 3.64 -6.29
N LYS A 59 -5.88 4.51 -5.43
CA LYS A 59 -4.93 5.53 -5.83
C LYS A 59 -3.71 4.92 -6.50
N GLN A 60 -3.12 3.84 -5.98
CA GLN A 60 -1.99 3.16 -6.65
C GLN A 60 -2.34 2.57 -8.02
N ILE A 61 -3.56 2.03 -8.17
CA ILE A 61 -4.04 1.52 -9.46
C ILE A 61 -4.24 2.66 -10.46
N ASN A 62 -4.69 3.85 -10.02
CA ASN A 62 -4.97 5.00 -10.89
C ASN A 62 -3.74 5.91 -11.11
N GLU A 63 -2.85 6.06 -10.13
CA GLU A 63 -1.56 6.76 -10.20
C GLU A 63 -0.48 5.96 -10.93
N SER A 64 -0.85 4.85 -11.58
CA SER A 64 -0.01 4.22 -12.59
C SER A 64 -0.41 4.75 -13.99
N PRO A 65 0.00 5.97 -14.41
CA PRO A 65 -0.15 6.44 -15.79
C PRO A 65 0.89 5.75 -16.67
N GLY A 66 0.91 4.42 -16.68
CA GLY A 66 1.48 3.70 -17.80
C GLY A 66 0.51 3.89 -18.97
N PRO A 67 0.96 4.32 -20.17
CA PRO A 67 0.07 4.40 -21.32
C PRO A 67 -0.66 3.06 -21.49
N PRO A 68 -1.95 3.09 -21.85
CA PRO A 68 -2.76 1.88 -21.98
C PRO A 68 -2.08 0.92 -22.95
N THR A 69 -1.35 -0.06 -22.42
CA THR A 69 -0.93 -1.24 -23.18
C THR A 69 -2.08 -2.23 -23.10
N ARG A 70 -3.24 -1.80 -23.56
CA ARG A 70 -4.31 -2.69 -23.99
C ARG A 70 -4.46 -2.42 -25.48
N LYS A 71 -3.63 -3.12 -26.26
CA LYS A 71 -3.81 -3.29 -27.70
C LYS A 71 -5.17 -3.89 -27.99
#